data_AF-A0A928H5L0-F1
#
_entry.id   AF-A0A928H5L0-F1
#
_cell.length_a   1.000
_cell.length_b   1.000
_cell.length_c   1.000
_cell.angle_alpha   90.00
_cell.angle_beta   90.00
_cell.angle_gamma   90.00
#
_symmetry.space_group_name_H-M   'P 1'
#
loop_
_entity.id
_entity.type
_entity.pdbx_description
1 polymer ?
#
loop_
_entity_poly.entity_id
_entity_poly.type
_entity_poly.pdbx_seq_one_letter_code
_entity_poly.pdbx_strand_id
1 'polypeptide(L)'
;MAASKVRNSYSDVLVRFAHDEGKKLAELIPGSKYAIGGSLGYGALLQDNYDVDLRLLLKADATPAEIDEAVYAIMQMGGYSNPRFISENGTNYIWHLRKEVSGETLAAYGLSEADLTLNVQSVSLYGGIAEISSKLPAAVIDRYLVAKDLSRKEGRECYAAVKEYWKCFISWIKSQGYHRLDSEAMEHILNERVRLFPLFLTDGKS
;
A
#
# COMPACT_ATOMS: atom_id res chain seq x y z
N MET A 1 -0.46 30.93 -6.74
CA MET A 1 -0.46 29.92 -7.84
C MET A 1 -1.21 28.71 -7.33
N ALA A 2 -2.11 28.15 -8.15
CA ALA A 2 -3.09 27.16 -7.75
C ALA A 2 -2.44 25.85 -7.25
N ALA A 3 -2.88 25.38 -6.08
CA ALA A 3 -2.58 24.06 -5.51
C ALA A 3 -3.05 22.87 -6.39
N SER A 4 -3.58 23.14 -7.58
CA SER A 4 -4.12 22.16 -8.53
C SER A 4 -3.07 21.48 -9.42
N LYS A 5 -1.77 21.74 -9.23
CA LYS A 5 -0.71 21.30 -10.15
C LYS A 5 0.36 20.40 -9.57
N VAL A 6 0.15 19.84 -8.38
CA VAL A 6 1.06 18.84 -7.82
C VAL A 6 0.28 17.60 -7.39
N ARG A 7 -0.53 17.05 -8.30
CA ARG A 7 -0.66 15.58 -8.29
C ARG A 7 0.75 15.05 -8.53
N ASN A 8 1.15 14.01 -7.81
CA ASN A 8 2.29 13.21 -8.26
C ASN A 8 2.00 12.86 -9.72
N SER A 9 2.78 13.41 -10.66
CA SER A 9 2.55 13.25 -12.11
C SER A 9 2.60 11.79 -12.54
N TYR A 10 3.07 10.92 -11.65
CA TYR A 10 3.23 9.49 -11.84
C TYR A 10 2.23 8.66 -11.02
N SER A 11 1.28 9.25 -10.29
CA SER A 11 0.28 8.47 -9.52
C SER A 11 -0.50 7.51 -10.41
N ASP A 12 -1.01 8.02 -11.53
CA ASP A 12 -1.81 7.24 -12.49
C ASP A 12 -0.94 6.19 -13.19
N VAL A 13 0.35 6.50 -13.35
CA VAL A 13 1.35 5.61 -13.92
C VAL A 13 1.66 4.45 -12.98
N LEU A 14 1.90 4.72 -11.70
CA LEU A 14 2.22 3.74 -10.67
C LEU A 14 1.02 2.85 -10.35
N VAL A 15 -0.19 3.43 -10.34
CA VAL A 15 -1.43 2.65 -10.22
C VAL A 15 -1.58 1.69 -11.40
N ARG A 16 -1.34 2.16 -12.64
CA ARG A 16 -1.40 1.30 -13.83
C ARG A 16 -0.35 0.19 -13.77
N PHE A 17 0.89 0.54 -13.43
CA PHE A 17 1.98 -0.43 -13.26
C PHE A 17 1.65 -1.47 -12.19
N ALA A 18 1.18 -1.05 -11.01
CA ALA A 18 0.78 -1.91 -9.91
C ALA A 18 -0.37 -2.86 -10.31
N HIS A 19 -1.34 -2.35 -11.05
CA HIS A 19 -2.46 -3.13 -11.57
C HIS A 19 -2.00 -4.21 -12.56
N ASP A 20 -1.08 -3.87 -13.46
CA ASP A 20 -0.59 -4.81 -14.48
C ASP A 20 0.34 -5.87 -13.86
N GLU A 21 1.21 -5.50 -12.91
CA GLU A 21 1.97 -6.49 -12.13
C GLU A 21 1.05 -7.37 -11.27
N GLY A 22 0.03 -6.78 -10.64
CA GLY A 22 -0.97 -7.52 -9.86
C GLY A 22 -1.72 -8.57 -10.69
N LYS A 23 -2.07 -8.22 -11.94
CA LYS A 23 -2.69 -9.17 -12.88
C LYS A 23 -1.78 -10.34 -13.22
N LYS A 24 -0.50 -10.08 -13.53
CA LYS A 24 0.49 -11.15 -13.80
C LYS A 24 0.61 -12.11 -12.63
N LEU A 25 0.65 -11.58 -11.40
CA LEU A 25 0.69 -12.39 -10.18
C LEU A 25 -0.58 -13.24 -9.99
N ALA A 26 -1.75 -12.66 -10.28
CA ALA A 26 -3.02 -13.36 -10.17
C ALA A 26 -3.21 -14.47 -11.24
N GLU A 27 -2.65 -14.27 -12.43
CA GLU A 27 -2.62 -15.30 -13.49
C GLU A 27 -1.72 -16.48 -13.12
N LEU A 28 -0.59 -16.20 -12.44
CA LEU A 28 0.31 -17.25 -11.96
C LEU A 28 -0.35 -18.15 -10.90
N ILE A 29 -1.19 -17.57 -10.03
CA ILE A 29 -1.80 -18.27 -8.90
C ILE A 29 -3.33 -18.21 -9.05
N PRO A 30 -3.96 -19.21 -9.71
CA PRO A 30 -5.38 -19.18 -10.03
C PRO A 30 -6.27 -18.99 -8.80
N GLY A 31 -7.27 -18.11 -8.93
CA GLY A 31 -8.22 -17.81 -7.85
C GLY A 31 -7.70 -16.83 -6.80
N SER A 32 -6.44 -16.41 -6.89
CA SER A 32 -5.93 -15.29 -6.09
C SER A 32 -6.47 -13.95 -6.60
N LYS A 33 -6.48 -12.96 -5.71
CA LYS A 33 -6.81 -11.57 -5.99
C LYS A 33 -5.65 -10.72 -5.53
N TYR A 34 -5.48 -9.51 -6.07
CA TYR A 34 -4.51 -8.57 -5.52
C TYR A 34 -5.20 -7.33 -4.94
N ALA A 35 -4.51 -6.71 -3.99
CA ALA A 35 -4.85 -5.41 -3.45
C ALA A 35 -3.61 -4.53 -3.40
N ILE A 36 -3.80 -3.23 -3.62
CA ILE A 36 -2.73 -2.24 -3.51
C ILE A 36 -2.56 -1.92 -2.02
N GLY A 37 -1.34 -2.07 -1.54
CA GLY A 37 -0.90 -1.70 -0.21
C GLY A 37 -0.48 -0.24 -0.10
N GLY A 38 0.26 0.08 0.97
CA GLY A 38 0.46 1.46 1.38
C GLY A 38 1.54 2.16 0.58
N SER A 39 1.25 3.40 0.15
CA SER A 39 2.19 4.40 -0.37
C SER A 39 2.85 4.12 -1.72
N LEU A 40 2.11 4.45 -2.80
CA LEU A 40 2.61 4.44 -4.17
C LEU A 40 3.60 5.57 -4.54
N GLY A 41 3.81 6.59 -3.70
CA GLY A 41 4.45 7.85 -4.15
C GLY A 41 5.56 8.43 -3.28
N TYR A 42 5.88 7.81 -2.14
CA TYR A 42 6.78 8.39 -1.15
C TYR A 42 8.25 8.45 -1.61
N GLY A 43 8.78 7.33 -2.10
CA GLY A 43 10.19 7.31 -2.48
C GLY A 43 10.48 8.21 -3.69
N ALA A 44 9.52 8.37 -4.60
CA ALA A 44 9.71 9.12 -5.86
C ALA A 44 10.04 10.59 -5.61
N LEU A 45 9.41 11.19 -4.60
CA LEU A 45 9.56 12.60 -4.27
C LEU A 45 10.72 12.88 -3.28
N LEU A 46 11.19 11.88 -2.54
CA LEU A 46 12.16 12.08 -1.44
C LEU A 46 13.47 11.31 -1.58
N GLN A 47 13.49 10.31 -2.46
CA GLN A 47 14.61 9.38 -2.66
C GLN A 47 14.86 9.09 -4.15
N ASP A 48 14.13 9.74 -5.06
CA ASP A 48 14.12 9.50 -6.51
C ASP A 48 13.65 8.08 -6.93
N ASN A 49 13.13 7.27 -5.99
CA ASN A 49 12.80 5.85 -6.19
C ASN A 49 11.31 5.52 -5.98
N TYR A 50 10.65 4.81 -6.87
CA TYR A 50 9.18 4.67 -6.82
C TYR A 50 8.73 3.40 -6.07
N ASP A 51 8.25 3.53 -4.85
CA ASP A 51 7.75 2.37 -4.07
C ASP A 51 6.32 1.96 -4.46
N VAL A 52 6.09 0.67 -4.67
CA VAL A 52 4.79 0.04 -4.90
C VAL A 52 4.60 -1.09 -3.88
N ASP A 53 3.54 -1.05 -3.08
CA ASP A 53 3.16 -2.14 -2.17
C ASP A 53 1.97 -2.89 -2.78
N LEU A 54 2.15 -4.19 -3.01
CA LEU A 54 1.14 -5.11 -3.49
C LEU A 54 0.86 -6.18 -2.44
N ARG A 55 -0.37 -6.68 -2.46
CA ARG A 55 -0.80 -7.80 -1.64
C ARG A 55 -1.45 -8.82 -2.55
N LEU A 56 -0.91 -10.03 -2.60
CA LEU A 56 -1.57 -11.17 -3.23
C LEU A 56 -2.37 -11.93 -2.16
N LEU A 57 -3.67 -12.04 -2.41
CA LEU A 57 -4.66 -12.59 -1.52
C LEU A 57 -5.13 -13.92 -2.09
N LEU A 58 -4.81 -15.00 -1.38
CA LEU A 58 -5.28 -16.35 -1.71
C LEU A 58 -6.70 -16.57 -1.16
N LYS A 59 -7.33 -17.69 -1.51
CA LYS A 59 -8.64 -18.09 -0.97
C LYS A 59 -8.70 -18.00 0.57
N ALA A 60 -9.89 -17.79 1.11
CA ALA A 60 -10.08 -17.47 2.53
C ALA A 60 -9.54 -18.54 3.49
N ASP A 61 -9.60 -19.80 3.09
CA ASP A 61 -9.14 -20.98 3.83
C ASP A 61 -7.75 -21.45 3.40
N ALA A 62 -6.97 -20.62 2.70
CA ALA A 62 -5.64 -21.00 2.24
C ALA A 62 -4.76 -21.44 3.42
N THR A 63 -4.24 -22.65 3.30
CA THR A 63 -3.35 -23.27 4.29
C THR A 63 -1.95 -22.68 4.20
N PRO A 64 -1.12 -22.79 5.26
CA PRO A 64 0.29 -22.37 5.19
C PRO A 64 1.05 -22.97 4.01
N ALA A 65 0.82 -24.25 3.69
CA ALA A 65 1.46 -24.91 2.55
C ALA A 65 1.07 -24.29 1.20
N GLU A 66 -0.20 -23.90 1.02
CA GLU A 66 -0.66 -23.22 -0.21
C GLU A 66 -0.08 -21.79 -0.31
N ILE A 67 0.13 -21.12 0.82
CA ILE A 67 0.82 -19.82 0.86
C ILE A 67 2.30 -19.99 0.47
N ASP A 68 2.98 -21.00 1.03
CA ASP A 68 4.38 -21.29 0.71
C ASP A 68 4.56 -21.69 -0.76
N GLU A 69 3.63 -22.48 -1.32
CA GLU A 69 3.61 -22.84 -2.75
C GLU A 69 3.46 -21.61 -3.64
N ALA A 70 2.54 -20.71 -3.30
CA ALA A 70 2.36 -19.44 -4.00
C ALA A 70 3.65 -18.58 -3.96
N VAL A 71 4.28 -18.48 -2.79
CA VAL A 71 5.55 -17.73 -2.64
C VAL A 71 6.65 -18.36 -3.48
N TYR A 72 6.77 -19.69 -3.47
CA TYR A 72 7.74 -20.40 -4.29
C TYR A 72 7.50 -20.13 -5.78
N ALA A 73 6.25 -20.23 -6.25
CA ALA A 73 5.89 -19.94 -7.64
C ALA A 73 6.27 -18.51 -8.04
N ILE A 74 6.02 -17.51 -7.19
CA ILE A 74 6.40 -16.11 -7.43
C ILE A 74 7.92 -15.97 -7.51
N MET A 75 8.66 -16.62 -6.62
CA MET A 75 10.14 -16.59 -6.66
C MET A 75 10.69 -17.21 -7.95
N GLN A 76 10.03 -18.22 -8.53
CA GLN A 76 10.42 -18.82 -9.81
C GLN A 76 10.20 -17.88 -11.01
N MET A 77 9.33 -16.87 -10.91
CA MET A 77 9.19 -15.84 -11.97
C MET A 77 10.46 -15.01 -12.18
N GLY A 78 11.35 -15.00 -11.17
CA GLY A 78 12.51 -14.12 -11.14
C GLY A 78 12.18 -12.69 -10.69
N GLY A 79 13.20 -11.99 -10.18
CA GLY A 79 13.10 -10.60 -9.75
C GLY A 79 12.58 -10.38 -8.32
N TYR A 80 11.75 -11.28 -7.77
CA TYR A 80 11.38 -11.25 -6.35
C TYR A 80 12.45 -11.91 -5.47
N SER A 81 12.80 -11.24 -4.39
CA SER A 81 13.88 -11.61 -3.47
C SER A 81 13.52 -11.28 -2.01
N ASN A 82 14.40 -11.69 -1.10
CA ASN A 82 14.30 -11.42 0.34
C ASN A 82 12.95 -11.86 0.96
N PRO A 83 12.54 -13.13 0.80
CA PRO A 83 11.33 -13.63 1.43
C PRO A 83 11.46 -13.53 2.95
N ARG A 84 10.56 -12.78 3.58
CA ARG A 84 10.48 -12.65 5.04
C ARG A 84 9.10 -13.04 5.52
N PHE A 85 9.08 -13.96 6.48
CA PHE A 85 7.87 -14.29 7.20
C PHE A 85 7.55 -13.19 8.23
N ILE A 86 6.33 -12.67 8.18
CA ILE A 86 5.80 -11.71 9.15
C ILE A 86 4.64 -12.39 9.87
N SER A 87 4.86 -12.73 11.14
CA SER A 87 3.79 -13.16 12.04
C SER A 87 3.20 -11.95 12.73
N GLU A 88 1.95 -11.61 12.41
CA GLU A 88 1.15 -10.75 13.27
C GLU A 88 0.39 -11.64 14.27
N ASN A 89 0.76 -11.55 15.55
CA ASN A 89 0.08 -12.21 16.67
C ASN A 89 -0.15 -13.74 16.51
N GLY A 90 0.77 -14.45 15.86
CA GLY A 90 0.75 -15.92 15.78
C GLY A 90 -0.36 -16.53 14.93
N THR A 91 -1.12 -15.71 14.19
CA THR A 91 -2.30 -16.15 13.42
C THR A 91 -2.26 -15.74 11.95
N ASN A 92 -1.37 -14.82 11.58
CA ASN A 92 -1.24 -14.35 10.21
C ASN A 92 0.00 -14.93 9.53
N TYR A 93 -0.20 -15.75 8.49
CA TYR A 93 0.86 -16.22 7.60
C TYR A 93 1.05 -15.20 6.46
N ILE A 94 2.00 -14.29 6.63
CA ILE A 94 2.32 -13.26 5.63
C ILE A 94 3.75 -13.45 5.18
N TRP A 95 3.94 -13.61 3.87
CA TRP A 95 5.26 -13.55 3.25
C TRP A 95 5.47 -12.23 2.55
N HIS A 96 6.52 -11.52 2.94
CA HIS A 96 6.97 -10.29 2.29
C HIS A 96 8.08 -10.58 1.30
N LEU A 97 7.96 -10.08 0.09
CA LEU A 97 8.90 -10.21 -1.03
C LEU A 97 9.24 -8.81 -1.57
N ARG A 98 10.45 -8.62 -2.07
CA ARG A 98 10.87 -7.38 -2.73
C ARG A 98 11.41 -7.65 -4.13
N LYS A 99 11.02 -6.83 -5.10
CA LYS A 99 11.51 -6.83 -6.47
C LYS A 99 11.91 -5.42 -6.87
N GLU A 100 13.18 -5.25 -7.22
CA GLU A 100 13.66 -4.03 -7.85
C GLU A 100 13.31 -4.09 -9.33
N VAL A 101 12.69 -3.04 -9.85
CA VAL A 101 12.22 -2.96 -11.24
C VAL A 101 13.04 -1.91 -11.97
N SER A 102 13.72 -2.34 -13.03
CA SER A 102 14.61 -1.48 -13.80
C SER A 102 13.90 -0.71 -14.91
N GLY A 103 14.58 0.34 -15.39
CA GLY A 103 14.05 1.32 -16.34
C GLY A 103 13.53 0.77 -17.66
N GLU A 104 14.02 -0.36 -18.18
CA GLU A 104 13.47 -0.93 -19.43
C GLU A 104 12.03 -1.43 -19.27
N THR A 105 11.70 -2.02 -18.13
CA THR A 105 10.33 -2.49 -17.83
C THR A 105 9.38 -1.32 -17.55
N LEU A 106 9.93 -0.25 -16.98
CA LEU A 106 9.22 0.93 -16.53
C LEU A 106 9.11 2.04 -17.60
N ALA A 107 9.93 1.97 -18.66
CA ALA A 107 9.91 2.91 -19.77
C ALA A 107 8.54 2.94 -20.47
N ALA A 108 7.85 1.80 -20.57
CA ALA A 108 6.48 1.72 -21.09
C ALA A 108 5.46 2.52 -20.26
N TYR A 109 5.82 2.83 -19.02
CA TYR A 109 5.03 3.60 -18.07
C TYR A 109 5.54 5.03 -17.94
N GLY A 110 6.73 5.36 -18.47
CA GLY A 110 7.37 6.66 -18.28
C GLY A 110 8.08 6.79 -16.93
N LEU A 111 8.53 5.67 -16.35
CA LEU A 111 9.25 5.58 -15.09
C LEU A 111 10.66 5.02 -15.33
N SER A 112 11.63 5.45 -14.52
CA SER A 112 13.04 5.02 -14.62
C SER A 112 13.43 3.94 -13.62
N GLU A 113 12.78 3.90 -12.45
CA GLU A 113 13.02 2.91 -11.40
C GLU A 113 11.76 2.73 -10.55
N ALA A 114 11.58 1.56 -9.94
CA ALA A 114 10.53 1.30 -8.97
C ALA A 114 10.91 0.12 -8.06
N ASP A 115 10.52 0.21 -6.80
CA ASP A 115 10.66 -0.83 -5.81
C ASP A 115 9.29 -1.47 -5.55
N LEU A 116 9.15 -2.74 -5.89
CA LEU A 116 7.92 -3.49 -5.67
C LEU A 116 8.06 -4.34 -4.42
N THR A 117 7.21 -4.07 -3.43
CA THR A 117 7.01 -4.93 -2.26
C THR A 117 5.72 -5.73 -2.43
N LEU A 118 5.76 -7.01 -2.06
CA LEU A 118 4.64 -7.92 -2.24
C LEU A 118 4.40 -8.72 -0.96
N ASN A 119 3.17 -8.69 -0.44
CA ASN A 119 2.74 -9.51 0.67
C ASN A 119 1.80 -10.63 0.20
N VAL A 120 2.09 -11.89 0.52
CA VAL A 120 1.23 -13.04 0.18
C VAL A 120 0.55 -13.57 1.44
N GLN A 121 -0.78 -13.69 1.41
CA GLN A 121 -1.61 -14.13 2.56
C GLN A 121 -3.00 -14.61 2.13
N SER A 122 -3.77 -15.23 3.03
CA SER A 122 -5.16 -15.60 2.76
C SER A 122 -6.13 -14.42 2.89
N VAL A 123 -7.24 -14.44 2.14
CA VAL A 123 -8.29 -13.38 2.19
C VAL A 123 -8.90 -13.25 3.59
N SER A 124 -9.05 -14.35 4.34
CA SER A 124 -9.68 -14.30 5.67
C SER A 124 -8.92 -13.42 6.66
N LEU A 125 -7.61 -13.28 6.46
CA LEU A 125 -6.71 -12.46 7.25
C LEU A 125 -6.66 -11.01 6.76
N TYR A 126 -7.12 -10.76 5.54
CA TYR A 126 -7.18 -9.43 4.90
C TYR A 126 -8.62 -8.87 4.88
N GLY A 127 -9.32 -8.94 6.01
CA GLY A 127 -10.67 -8.41 6.14
C GLY A 127 -10.73 -7.01 6.77
N GLY A 128 -11.66 -6.17 6.30
CA GLY A 128 -12.07 -4.92 6.94
C GLY A 128 -10.90 -3.99 7.29
N ILE A 129 -10.51 -3.96 8.57
CA ILE A 129 -9.45 -3.07 9.07
C ILE A 129 -8.07 -3.42 8.50
N ALA A 130 -7.75 -4.69 8.23
CA ALA A 130 -6.47 -5.06 7.63
C ALA A 130 -6.37 -4.52 6.19
N GLU A 131 -7.48 -4.62 5.45
CA GLU A 131 -7.61 -4.03 4.11
C GLU A 131 -7.44 -2.50 4.16
N ILE A 132 -8.12 -1.85 5.10
CA ILE A 132 -8.02 -0.41 5.31
C ILE A 132 -6.60 0.00 5.70
N SER A 133 -5.98 -0.69 6.67
CA SER A 133 -4.63 -0.38 7.17
C SER A 133 -3.61 -0.38 6.04
N SER A 134 -3.82 -1.25 5.05
CA SER A 134 -2.96 -1.32 3.87
C SER A 134 -3.25 -0.23 2.84
N LYS A 135 -4.45 0.33 2.78
CA LYS A 135 -4.82 1.39 1.85
C LYS A 135 -4.46 2.75 2.46
N LEU A 136 -3.19 3.15 2.39
CA LEU A 136 -2.82 4.53 2.70
C LEU A 136 -3.30 5.41 1.52
N PRO A 137 -4.26 6.33 1.70
CA PRO A 137 -4.85 7.03 0.56
C PRO A 137 -3.78 7.85 -0.18
N ALA A 138 -3.64 7.66 -1.50
CA ALA A 138 -2.65 8.40 -2.29
C ALA A 138 -2.86 9.92 -2.19
N ALA A 139 -4.12 10.37 -2.16
CA ALA A 139 -4.47 11.79 -1.96
C ALA A 139 -4.04 12.34 -0.59
N VAL A 140 -4.03 11.48 0.44
CA VAL A 140 -3.47 11.82 1.74
C VAL A 140 -1.98 12.07 1.53
N ILE A 141 -1.21 11.09 1.05
CA ILE A 141 0.24 11.21 0.85
C ILE A 141 0.62 12.42 -0.03
N ASP A 142 -0.03 12.57 -1.19
CA ASP A 142 0.25 13.63 -2.16
C ASP A 142 0.06 15.02 -1.53
N ARG A 143 -1.05 15.28 -0.82
CA ARG A 143 -1.32 16.62 -0.26
C ARG A 143 -0.26 17.12 0.72
N TYR A 144 0.44 16.25 1.45
CA TYR A 144 1.51 16.69 2.36
C TYR A 144 2.84 16.82 1.67
N LEU A 145 3.17 15.92 0.74
CA LEU A 145 4.41 16.04 -0.02
C LEU A 145 4.43 17.38 -0.78
N VAL A 146 3.26 17.83 -1.25
CA VAL A 146 3.04 19.16 -1.86
C VAL A 146 3.19 20.32 -0.87
N ALA A 147 2.72 20.17 0.37
CA ALA A 147 2.78 21.24 1.37
C ALA A 147 4.20 21.47 1.93
N LYS A 148 5.14 20.54 1.67
CA LYS A 148 6.42 20.43 2.38
C LYS A 148 7.64 20.36 1.45
N ASP A 149 7.55 20.85 0.22
CA ASP A 149 8.69 20.92 -0.71
C ASP A 149 9.80 21.92 -0.27
N LEU A 150 10.37 21.71 0.93
CA LEU A 150 11.55 22.37 1.48
C LEU A 150 12.38 21.34 2.28
N SER A 151 13.32 20.71 1.56
CA SER A 151 14.39 19.83 2.03
C SER A 151 14.06 18.34 2.32
N ARG A 152 14.88 17.48 1.73
CA ARG A 152 14.78 16.00 1.74
C ARG A 152 14.64 15.37 3.13
N LYS A 153 15.09 16.03 4.21
CA LYS A 153 14.99 15.51 5.59
C LYS A 153 13.59 15.70 6.16
N GLU A 154 13.01 16.88 6.00
CA GLU A 154 11.69 17.20 6.55
C GLU A 154 10.57 16.38 5.91
N GLY A 155 10.65 16.11 4.61
CA GLY A 155 9.68 15.26 3.93
C GLY A 155 9.67 13.81 4.43
N ARG A 156 10.83 13.25 4.77
CA ARG A 156 10.94 11.89 5.36
C ARG A 156 10.31 11.83 6.75
N GLU A 157 10.59 12.82 7.60
CA GLU A 157 10.02 12.93 8.95
C GLU A 157 8.50 13.13 8.89
N CYS A 158 8.00 13.93 7.95
CA CYS A 158 6.56 14.17 7.79
C CYS A 158 5.82 12.92 7.31
N TYR A 159 6.38 12.15 6.37
CA TYR A 159 5.78 10.90 5.97
C TYR A 159 5.78 9.86 7.09
N ALA A 160 6.87 9.77 7.85
CA ALA A 160 6.92 8.92 9.04
C ALA A 160 5.79 9.31 10.01
N ALA A 161 5.54 10.60 10.19
CA ALA A 161 4.41 11.10 10.98
C ALA A 161 3.06 10.70 10.38
N VAL A 162 2.83 10.86 9.06
CA VAL A 162 1.56 10.44 8.42
C VAL A 162 1.31 8.94 8.56
N LYS A 163 2.35 8.12 8.35
CA LYS A 163 2.28 6.68 8.60
C LYS A 163 1.94 6.39 10.06
N GLU A 164 2.54 7.12 10.99
CA GLU A 164 2.27 6.95 12.42
C GLU A 164 0.85 7.36 12.79
N TYR A 165 0.35 8.48 12.27
CA TYR A 165 -1.05 8.89 12.46
C TYR A 165 -2.03 7.87 11.90
N TRP A 166 -1.76 7.32 10.71
CA TRP A 166 -2.58 6.26 10.14
C TRP A 166 -2.59 5.01 11.04
N LYS A 167 -1.41 4.60 11.55
CA LYS A 167 -1.32 3.50 12.51
C LYS A 167 -2.08 3.80 13.81
N CYS A 168 -1.98 5.02 14.35
CA CYS A 168 -2.71 5.43 15.54
C CYS A 168 -4.22 5.38 15.32
N PHE A 169 -4.70 5.85 14.16
CA PHE A 169 -6.11 5.79 13.78
C PHE A 169 -6.62 4.35 13.70
N ILE A 170 -5.89 3.47 13.01
CA ILE A 170 -6.21 2.04 12.97
C ILE A 170 -6.21 1.41 14.36
N SER A 171 -5.22 1.75 15.19
CA SER A 171 -5.11 1.25 16.57
C SER A 171 -6.27 1.73 17.44
N TRP A 172 -6.72 2.97 17.23
CA TRP A 172 -7.92 3.50 17.86
C TRP A 172 -9.18 2.77 17.40
N ILE A 173 -9.36 2.54 16.09
CA ILE A 173 -10.49 1.75 15.58
C ILE A 173 -10.53 0.39 16.28
N LYS A 174 -9.38 -0.29 16.37
CA LYS A 174 -9.25 -1.57 17.10
C LYS A 174 -9.63 -1.44 18.57
N SER A 175 -9.26 -0.35 19.25
CA SER A 175 -9.59 -0.13 20.67
C SER A 175 -11.08 0.12 20.92
N GLN A 176 -11.82 0.55 19.90
CA GLN A 176 -13.28 0.67 19.96
C GLN A 176 -14.02 -0.66 19.73
N GLY A 177 -13.30 -1.77 19.55
CA GLY A 177 -13.88 -3.10 19.31
C GLY A 177 -14.30 -3.34 17.85
N TYR A 178 -14.00 -2.40 16.95
CA TYR A 178 -14.13 -2.66 15.52
C TYR A 178 -12.98 -3.58 15.09
N HIS A 179 -13.34 -4.77 14.60
CA HIS A 179 -12.40 -5.74 14.04
C HIS A 179 -12.67 -6.01 12.56
N ARG A 180 -13.89 -5.70 12.11
CA ARG A 180 -14.31 -5.67 10.72
C ARG A 180 -15.16 -4.42 10.51
N LEU A 181 -14.80 -3.65 9.50
CA LEU A 181 -15.57 -2.53 9.02
C LEU A 181 -15.83 -2.78 7.54
N ASP A 182 -17.07 -2.64 7.13
CA ASP A 182 -17.37 -2.48 5.71
C ASP A 182 -16.96 -1.07 5.24
N SER A 183 -16.99 -0.86 3.93
CA SER A 183 -16.54 0.39 3.32
C SER A 183 -17.38 1.60 3.74
N GLU A 184 -18.66 1.40 4.05
CA GLU A 184 -19.62 2.47 4.36
C GLU A 184 -19.47 2.95 5.81
N ALA A 185 -19.36 2.02 6.77
CA ALA A 185 -19.03 2.31 8.16
C ALA A 185 -17.66 2.98 8.28
N MET A 186 -16.71 2.58 7.43
CA MET A 186 -15.39 3.19 7.39
C MET A 186 -15.43 4.63 6.88
N GLU A 187 -16.12 4.88 5.76
CA GLU A 187 -16.26 6.21 5.20
C GLU A 187 -16.98 7.14 6.19
N HIS A 188 -17.98 6.62 6.90
CA HIS A 188 -18.62 7.34 8.00
C HIS A 188 -17.65 7.70 9.13
N ILE A 189 -16.84 6.75 9.63
CA ILE A 189 -15.85 7.00 10.69
C ILE A 189 -14.80 8.03 10.24
N LEU A 190 -14.29 7.92 9.01
CA LEU A 190 -13.35 8.88 8.43
C LEU A 190 -13.96 10.29 8.36
N ASN A 191 -15.22 10.39 7.94
CA ASN A 191 -15.94 11.65 7.79
C ASN A 191 -16.37 12.26 9.14
N GLU A 192 -16.65 11.46 10.17
CA GLU A 192 -17.03 11.99 11.49
C GLU A 192 -15.83 12.45 12.32
N ARG A 193 -14.66 11.83 12.13
CA ARG A 193 -13.48 12.00 13.00
C ARG A 193 -12.36 12.85 12.39
N VAL A 194 -12.67 13.59 11.33
CA VAL A 194 -11.95 14.76 10.78
C VAL A 194 -11.30 15.67 11.85
N ARG A 195 -11.91 15.76 13.04
CA ARG A 195 -11.46 16.65 14.12
C ARG A 195 -10.45 16.03 15.08
N LEU A 196 -10.38 14.70 15.18
CA LEU A 196 -9.45 13.99 16.07
C LEU A 196 -8.16 13.57 15.35
N PHE A 197 -8.25 13.42 14.03
CA PHE A 197 -7.12 13.13 13.16
C PHE A 197 -7.00 14.29 12.18
N PRO A 198 -5.79 14.81 11.95
CA PRO A 198 -5.61 16.16 11.46
C PRO A 198 -6.36 16.50 10.15
N LEU A 199 -6.92 17.73 10.12
CA LEU A 199 -7.90 18.29 9.16
C LEU A 199 -7.59 18.09 7.66
N PHE A 200 -6.34 17.84 7.27
CA PHE A 200 -5.93 17.63 5.88
C PHE A 200 -6.38 16.28 5.28
N LEU A 201 -6.85 15.33 6.10
CA LEU A 201 -7.39 14.04 5.66
C LEU A 201 -8.76 14.18 5.01
N THR A 202 -9.39 15.33 5.17
CA THR A 202 -10.83 15.52 4.97
C THR A 202 -11.17 16.77 4.17
N ASP A 203 -10.20 17.65 3.91
CA ASP A 203 -10.43 18.84 3.08
C ASP A 203 -10.42 18.51 1.59
N GLY A 204 -11.48 17.87 1.11
CA GLY A 204 -11.89 17.91 -0.30
C GLY A 204 -12.56 19.22 -0.71
N LYS A 205 -12.76 20.16 0.22
CA LYS A 205 -13.41 21.45 -0.05
C LYS A 205 -12.77 22.58 0.76
N SER A 206 -12.04 23.43 0.06
CA SER A 206 -11.98 24.87 0.31
C SER A 206 -11.89 25.55 -1.05
#